data_AF-A0AAE3C3K3-F1
#
_entry.id   AF-A0AAE3C3K3-F1
#
_cell.length_a   1.000
_cell.length_b   1.000
_cell.length_c   1.000
_cell.angle_alpha   90.00
_cell.angle_beta   90.00
_cell.angle_gamma   90.00
#
_symmetry.space_group_name_H-M   'P 1'
#
loop_
_entity.id
_entity.type
_entity.pdbx_description
1 polymer ?
#
loop_
_entity_poly.entity_id
_entity_poly.type
_entity_poly.pdbx_seq_one_letter_code
_entity_poly.pdbx_strand_id
1 'polypeptide(L)'
;MKVTFSPVALSKVFYVALNNRDVEVAGFLVGRVSGDHVLVTDSLWVGGRGGRVHVELDFDAMAKVAGKLEEDGGDEVIVGWWHSHPGMGADFMSATDIKTQCVWQALFPYAIALIVDPAEYEKRGINKRSCSLYKAVSSGYEAIPFDTMLDLNELVSAGLRSIKRALEGEVKFTLTQKEKVIYKERIIEKTGEIIALALSIWTVILALLFWVLS
;
A
#
# COMPACT_ATOMS: atom_id res chain seq x y z
N MET A 1 -12.02 15.82 8.68
CA MET A 1 -10.78 15.15 8.27
C MET A 1 -10.71 15.05 6.76
N LYS A 2 -9.68 15.67 6.18
CA LYS A 2 -9.28 15.46 4.78
C LYS A 2 -8.20 14.38 4.75
N VAL A 3 -8.25 13.49 3.77
CA VAL A 3 -7.20 12.47 3.56
C VAL A 3 -6.70 12.55 2.13
N THR A 4 -5.38 12.54 1.96
CA THR A 4 -4.75 12.48 0.63
C THR A 4 -3.74 11.35 0.59
N PHE A 5 -3.80 10.51 -0.44
CA PHE A 5 -2.84 9.45 -0.67
C PHE A 5 -1.84 9.83 -1.74
N SER A 6 -0.57 9.50 -1.51
CA SER A 6 0.39 9.42 -2.59
C SER A 6 0.02 8.24 -3.51
N PRO A 7 0.17 8.38 -4.84
CA PRO A 7 0.06 7.25 -5.76
C PRO A 7 0.97 6.08 -5.38
N VAL A 8 2.14 6.36 -4.77
CA VAL A 8 3.11 5.36 -4.32
C VAL A 8 2.52 4.48 -3.21
N ALA A 9 1.91 5.08 -2.19
CA ALA A 9 1.29 4.36 -1.08
C ALA A 9 0.19 3.41 -1.58
N LEU A 10 -0.74 3.90 -2.40
CA LEU A 10 -1.80 3.08 -2.98
C LEU A 10 -1.24 1.98 -3.88
N SER A 11 -0.22 2.29 -4.69
CA SER A 11 0.42 1.30 -5.57
C SER A 11 1.05 0.16 -4.78
N LYS A 12 1.70 0.45 -3.64
CA LYS A 12 2.28 -0.58 -2.77
C LYS A 12 1.21 -1.45 -2.12
N VAL A 13 0.13 -0.84 -1.60
CA VAL A 13 -1.03 -1.56 -1.07
C VAL A 13 -1.59 -2.53 -2.11
N PHE A 14 -1.92 -2.04 -3.30
CA PHE A 14 -2.47 -2.87 -4.38
C PHE A 14 -1.46 -3.90 -4.88
N TYR A 15 -0.17 -3.56 -4.97
CA TYR A 15 0.86 -4.52 -5.33
C TYR A 15 0.86 -5.71 -4.37
N VAL A 16 0.81 -5.47 -3.05
CA VAL A 16 0.80 -6.55 -2.06
C VAL A 16 -0.51 -7.34 -2.12
N ALA A 17 -1.66 -6.67 -2.19
CA ALA A 17 -2.96 -7.34 -2.28
C ALA A 17 -3.10 -8.20 -3.55
N LEU A 18 -2.67 -7.69 -4.72
CA LEU A 18 -2.72 -8.41 -6.00
C LEU A 18 -1.76 -9.61 -6.06
N ASN A 19 -0.70 -9.62 -5.24
CA ASN A 19 0.22 -10.75 -5.12
C ASN A 19 -0.25 -11.80 -4.09
N ASN A 20 -1.30 -11.52 -3.32
CA ASN A 20 -1.84 -12.39 -2.26
C ASN A 20 -3.37 -12.49 -2.39
N ARG A 21 -3.85 -13.00 -3.53
CA ARG A 21 -5.28 -12.95 -3.91
C ARG A 21 -6.17 -13.91 -3.12
N ASP A 22 -5.58 -14.92 -2.51
CA ASP A 22 -6.31 -16.00 -1.85
C ASP A 22 -6.35 -15.82 -0.31
N VAL A 23 -5.70 -14.78 0.20
CA VAL A 23 -5.57 -14.53 1.65
C VAL A 23 -5.70 -13.05 1.97
N GLU A 24 -6.26 -12.74 3.14
CA GLU A 24 -6.19 -11.39 3.67
C GLU A 24 -4.75 -11.06 4.07
N VAL A 25 -4.28 -9.91 3.61
CA VAL A 25 -2.97 -9.34 3.94
C VAL A 25 -3.17 -7.91 4.42
N ALA A 26 -2.26 -7.44 5.26
CA ALA A 26 -2.46 -6.18 5.93
C ALA A 26 -1.14 -5.47 6.25
N GLY A 27 -1.22 -4.19 6.56
CA GLY A 27 -0.03 -3.39 6.80
C GLY A 27 -0.33 -2.02 7.39
N PHE A 28 0.72 -1.22 7.54
CA PHE A 28 0.65 0.14 8.08
C PHE A 28 0.62 1.18 6.97
N LEU A 29 -0.09 2.27 7.23
CA LEU A 29 -0.05 3.48 6.43
C LEU A 29 0.87 4.47 7.12
N VAL A 30 1.82 5.03 6.36
CA VAL A 30 2.81 5.99 6.84
C VAL A 30 2.54 7.33 6.19
N GLY A 31 2.64 8.39 6.97
CA GLY A 31 2.24 9.71 6.51
C GLY A 31 2.48 10.81 7.52
N ARG A 32 1.95 11.98 7.21
CA ARG A 32 2.03 13.19 8.05
C ARG A 32 0.64 13.66 8.40
N VAL A 33 0.53 14.39 9.51
CA VAL A 33 -0.70 15.08 9.88
C VAL A 33 -0.43 16.56 10.04
N SER A 34 -1.23 17.38 9.37
CA SER A 34 -1.20 18.84 9.47
C SER A 34 -2.60 19.37 9.69
N GLY A 35 -2.89 19.80 10.92
CA GLY A 35 -4.25 20.13 11.34
C GLY A 35 -5.19 18.93 11.20
N ASP A 36 -6.26 19.10 10.42
CA ASP A 36 -7.26 18.06 10.12
C ASP A 36 -7.01 17.33 8.77
N HIS A 37 -5.78 17.45 8.24
CA HIS A 37 -5.37 16.80 7.00
C HIS A 37 -4.36 15.69 7.27
N VAL A 38 -4.72 14.46 6.89
CA VAL A 38 -3.83 13.30 6.87
C VAL A 38 -3.28 13.10 5.47
N LEU A 39 -1.97 13.20 5.33
CA LEU A 39 -1.26 12.91 4.08
C LEU A 39 -0.59 11.53 4.21
N VAL A 40 -1.10 10.54 3.50
CA VAL A 40 -0.50 9.20 3.42
C VAL A 40 0.56 9.20 2.32
N THR A 41 1.82 9.08 2.70
CA THR A 41 2.96 9.16 1.77
C THR A 41 3.47 7.80 1.36
N ASP A 42 3.34 6.78 2.20
CA ASP A 42 3.87 5.44 1.98
C ASP A 42 3.01 4.36 2.68
N SER A 43 3.25 3.09 2.35
CA SER A 43 2.63 1.95 3.03
C SER A 43 3.66 0.85 3.29
N LEU A 44 3.56 0.19 4.43
CA LEU A 44 4.44 -0.92 4.81
C LEU A 44 3.61 -2.19 5.00
N TRP A 45 4.03 -3.30 4.39
CA TRP A 45 3.36 -4.58 4.56
C TRP A 45 3.82 -5.26 5.86
N VAL A 46 2.87 -5.70 6.67
CA VAL A 46 3.13 -6.41 7.92
C VAL A 46 2.67 -7.85 7.71
N GLY A 47 3.55 -8.68 7.17
CA GLY A 47 3.27 -10.10 6.99
C GLY A 47 4.39 -10.86 6.29
N GLY A 48 4.63 -12.11 6.72
CA GLY A 48 5.37 -13.10 5.94
C GLY A 48 4.44 -13.80 4.95
N ARG A 49 4.96 -14.34 3.84
CA ARG A 49 4.12 -15.08 2.87
C ARG A 49 3.62 -16.37 3.53
N GLY A 50 2.30 -16.51 3.67
CA GLY A 50 1.65 -17.77 4.05
C GLY A 50 0.99 -17.82 5.43
N GLY A 51 1.08 -16.77 6.24
CA GLY A 51 0.26 -16.62 7.44
C GLY A 51 -1.00 -15.80 7.15
N ARG A 52 -2.16 -16.20 7.68
CA ARG A 52 -3.29 -15.27 7.84
C ARG A 52 -2.82 -14.20 8.82
N VAL A 53 -2.47 -13.02 8.32
CA VAL A 53 -2.10 -11.93 9.20
C VAL A 53 -3.35 -11.11 9.45
N HIS A 54 -4.00 -11.41 10.58
CA HIS A 54 -4.80 -10.39 11.22
C HIS A 54 -3.82 -9.29 11.63
N VAL A 55 -3.96 -8.07 11.10
CA VAL A 55 -3.36 -6.86 11.72
C VAL A 55 -4.18 -6.52 12.98
N GLU A 56 -4.39 -7.53 13.81
CA GLU A 56 -4.56 -7.34 15.24
C GLU A 56 -3.19 -6.90 15.75
N LEU A 57 -2.99 -5.57 15.73
CA LEU A 57 -2.00 -4.83 16.52
C LEU A 57 -0.75 -5.64 16.86
N ASP A 58 0.05 -5.99 15.85
CA ASP A 58 1.41 -6.44 16.08
C ASP A 58 2.19 -5.23 16.63
N PHE A 59 2.13 -5.05 17.96
CA PHE A 59 2.72 -3.94 18.66
C PHE A 59 4.24 -3.92 18.50
N ASP A 60 4.87 -5.10 18.38
CA ASP A 60 6.30 -5.21 18.10
C ASP A 60 6.61 -4.69 16.69
N ALA A 61 5.75 -5.00 15.73
CA ALA A 61 5.89 -4.48 14.38
C ALA A 61 5.74 -2.96 14.32
N MET A 62 4.70 -2.46 14.98
CA MET A 62 4.38 -1.04 15.06
C MET A 62 5.53 -0.28 15.74
N ALA A 63 6.08 -0.79 16.84
CA ALA A 63 7.19 -0.18 17.56
C ALA A 63 8.46 -0.13 16.70
N LYS A 64 8.78 -1.20 15.96
CA LYS A 64 9.93 -1.22 15.05
C LYS A 64 9.79 -0.20 13.92
N VAL A 65 8.60 -0.10 13.33
CA VAL A 65 8.32 0.88 12.28
C VAL A 65 8.41 2.29 12.84
N ALA A 66 7.79 2.57 13.99
CA ALA A 66 7.86 3.88 14.63
C ALA A 66 9.30 4.29 14.94
N GLY A 67 10.12 3.39 15.52
CA GLY A 67 11.53 3.65 15.79
C GLY A 67 12.34 3.94 14.51
N LYS A 68 12.09 3.20 13.42
CA LYS A 68 12.75 3.47 12.14
C LYS A 68 12.35 4.82 11.54
N LEU A 69 11.08 5.21 11.66
CA LEU A 69 10.62 6.53 11.19
C LEU A 69 11.28 7.67 11.97
N GLU A 70 11.48 7.48 13.28
CA GLU A 70 12.21 8.42 14.13
C GLU A 70 13.69 8.52 13.74
N GLU A 71 14.36 7.38 13.49
CA GLU A 71 15.75 7.32 13.03
C GLU A 71 15.96 7.99 11.66
N ASP A 72 15.00 7.86 10.75
CA ASP A 72 15.01 8.51 9.43
C ASP A 72 14.95 10.06 9.54
N GLY A 73 14.65 10.61 10.72
CA GLY A 73 14.66 12.05 11.02
C GLY A 73 13.56 12.84 10.32
N GLY A 74 12.54 12.16 9.79
CA GLY A 74 11.38 12.76 9.13
C GLY A 74 10.25 13.12 10.11
N ASP A 75 9.22 13.79 9.60
CA ASP A 75 7.96 14.06 10.30
C ASP A 75 6.86 13.02 9.97
N GLU A 76 7.25 11.90 9.36
CA GLU A 76 6.35 10.81 9.03
C GLU A 76 6.12 9.90 10.24
N VAL A 77 4.85 9.55 10.46
CA VAL A 77 4.39 8.64 11.52
C VAL A 77 3.49 7.58 10.92
N ILE A 78 3.15 6.55 11.71
CA ILE A 78 2.08 5.63 11.34
C ILE A 78 0.75 6.36 11.50
N VAL A 79 0.04 6.55 10.39
CA VAL A 79 -1.24 7.28 10.35
C VAL A 79 -2.45 6.36 10.27
N GLY A 80 -2.24 5.05 10.25
CA GLY A 80 -3.31 4.08 10.18
C GLY A 80 -2.83 2.74 9.66
N TRP A 81 -3.78 1.96 9.17
CA TRP A 81 -3.55 0.60 8.71
C TRP A 81 -4.40 0.30 7.47
N TRP A 82 -4.05 -0.78 6.80
CA TRP A 82 -4.80 -1.28 5.66
C TRP A 82 -4.87 -2.80 5.68
N HIS A 83 -5.92 -3.38 5.10
CA HIS A 83 -5.96 -4.81 4.79
C HIS A 83 -6.79 -5.12 3.56
N SER A 84 -6.60 -6.33 3.02
CA SER A 84 -7.33 -6.82 1.85
C SER A 84 -8.56 -7.65 2.21
N HIS A 85 -9.62 -7.49 1.42
CA HIS A 85 -10.85 -8.29 1.40
C HIS A 85 -10.98 -9.01 0.05
N PRO A 86 -10.24 -10.10 -0.25
CA PRO A 86 -10.25 -10.67 -1.58
C PRO A 86 -11.62 -11.23 -1.97
N GLY A 87 -12.29 -10.59 -2.94
CA GLY A 87 -13.58 -11.03 -3.48
C GLY A 87 -14.81 -10.74 -2.62
N MET A 88 -14.64 -10.02 -1.50
CA MET A 88 -15.75 -9.67 -0.58
C MET A 88 -16.31 -8.26 -0.82
N GLY A 89 -15.51 -7.38 -1.41
CA GLY A 89 -15.74 -5.95 -1.48
C GLY A 89 -15.05 -5.19 -0.35
N ALA A 90 -14.58 -4.00 -0.68
CA ALA A 90 -14.01 -3.03 0.25
C ALA A 90 -15.06 -2.07 0.84
N ASP A 91 -16.33 -2.22 0.47
CA ASP A 91 -17.43 -1.30 0.83
C ASP A 91 -18.01 -1.51 2.25
N PHE A 92 -17.31 -2.25 3.10
CA PHE A 92 -17.68 -2.47 4.51
C PHE A 92 -16.46 -2.68 5.42
N MET A 93 -16.69 -2.56 6.72
CA MET A 93 -15.79 -3.00 7.79
C MET A 93 -16.45 -4.14 8.57
N SER A 94 -15.70 -5.20 8.86
CA SER A 94 -16.13 -6.29 9.73
C SER A 94 -16.25 -5.81 11.19
N ALA A 95 -16.93 -6.59 12.04
CA ALA A 95 -16.99 -6.28 13.47
C ALA A 95 -15.60 -6.27 14.14
N THR A 96 -14.65 -7.08 13.63
CA THR A 96 -13.26 -7.08 14.09
C THR A 96 -12.54 -5.81 13.64
N ASP A 97 -12.73 -5.40 12.38
CA ASP A 97 -12.11 -4.20 11.83
C ASP A 97 -12.53 -2.95 12.59
N ILE A 98 -13.81 -2.85 12.96
CA ILE A 98 -14.34 -1.73 13.75
C ILE A 98 -13.66 -1.69 15.12
N LYS A 99 -13.50 -2.84 15.79
CA LYS A 99 -12.81 -2.91 17.10
C LYS A 99 -11.35 -2.50 16.97
N THR A 100 -10.64 -3.03 15.97
CA THR A 100 -9.24 -2.66 15.68
C THR A 100 -9.14 -1.16 15.45
N GLN A 101 -10.00 -0.60 14.61
CA GLN A 101 -10.00 0.83 14.31
C GLN A 101 -10.32 1.71 15.52
N CYS A 102 -11.21 1.28 16.42
CA CYS A 102 -11.44 1.96 17.69
C CYS A 102 -10.17 2.03 18.54
N VAL A 103 -9.38 0.95 18.60
CA VAL A 103 -8.10 0.95 19.33
C VAL A 103 -7.09 1.88 18.66
N TRP A 104 -6.96 1.83 17.33
CA TRP A 104 -6.09 2.74 16.59
C TRP A 104 -6.45 4.20 16.82
N GLN A 105 -7.74 4.55 16.80
CA GLN A 105 -8.21 5.92 17.06
C GLN A 105 -8.05 6.36 18.52
N ALA A 106 -8.03 5.42 19.47
CA ALA A 106 -7.73 5.72 20.86
C ALA A 106 -6.24 6.05 21.06
N LEU A 107 -5.34 5.39 20.31
CA LEU A 107 -3.90 5.67 20.32
C LEU A 107 -3.56 6.92 19.51
N PHE A 108 -4.23 7.11 18.37
CA PHE A 108 -4.00 8.20 17.45
C PHE A 108 -5.32 8.67 16.84
N PRO A 109 -5.89 9.82 17.26
CA PRO A 109 -7.23 10.26 16.83
C PRO A 109 -7.44 10.41 15.32
N TYR A 110 -6.36 10.62 14.57
CA TYR A 110 -6.38 10.72 13.10
C TYR A 110 -6.18 9.39 12.38
N ALA A 111 -6.16 8.27 13.10
CA ALA A 111 -5.95 6.96 12.51
C ALA A 111 -7.06 6.62 11.51
N ILE A 112 -6.66 6.05 10.38
CA ILE A 112 -7.55 5.63 9.28
C ILE A 112 -7.39 4.15 8.96
N ALA A 113 -8.47 3.52 8.49
CA ALA A 113 -8.47 2.14 8.01
C ALA A 113 -8.75 2.10 6.50
N LEU A 114 -7.79 1.65 5.70
CA LEU A 114 -7.97 1.44 4.26
C LEU A 114 -8.29 -0.04 3.98
N ILE A 115 -9.45 -0.28 3.37
CA ILE A 115 -9.84 -1.62 2.92
C ILE A 115 -9.67 -1.68 1.41
N VAL A 116 -9.03 -2.72 0.91
CA VAL A 116 -8.87 -2.95 -0.54
C VAL A 116 -9.38 -4.33 -0.94
N ASP A 117 -10.02 -4.43 -2.10
CA ASP A 117 -10.36 -5.73 -2.70
C ASP A 117 -9.61 -5.85 -4.04
N PRO A 118 -8.57 -6.70 -4.11
CA PRO A 118 -7.81 -6.90 -5.34
C PRO A 118 -8.66 -7.52 -6.45
N ALA A 119 -9.64 -8.37 -6.13
CA ALA A 119 -10.49 -9.02 -7.13
C ALA A 119 -11.48 -8.03 -7.75
N GLU A 120 -12.06 -7.11 -6.95
CA GLU A 120 -12.91 -6.04 -7.49
C GLU A 120 -12.08 -5.00 -8.26
N TYR A 121 -10.85 -4.72 -7.84
CA TYR A 121 -9.93 -3.87 -8.60
C TYR A 121 -9.63 -4.46 -9.98
N GLU A 122 -9.32 -5.75 -10.09
CA GLU A 122 -9.04 -6.38 -11.39
C GLU A 122 -10.24 -6.33 -12.34
N LYS A 123 -11.46 -6.42 -11.81
CA LYS A 123 -12.68 -6.40 -12.63
C LYS A 123 -13.02 -5.00 -13.13
N ARG A 124 -12.83 -3.96 -12.31
CA ARG A 124 -13.46 -2.64 -12.51
C ARG A 124 -12.55 -1.44 -12.24
N GLY A 125 -11.27 -1.68 -11.96
CA GLY A 125 -10.35 -0.64 -11.50
C GLY A 125 -10.74 -0.07 -10.14
N ILE A 126 -10.20 1.11 -9.82
CA ILE A 126 -10.46 1.78 -8.54
C ILE A 126 -11.92 2.24 -8.47
N ASN A 127 -12.66 1.67 -7.52
CA ASN A 127 -14.02 2.05 -7.19
C ASN A 127 -14.31 1.75 -5.71
N LYS A 128 -15.49 2.14 -5.21
CA LYS A 128 -15.87 1.95 -3.80
C LYS A 128 -15.74 0.50 -3.32
N ARG A 129 -16.03 -0.48 -4.18
CA ARG A 129 -15.92 -1.91 -3.83
C ARG A 129 -14.50 -2.43 -3.91
N SER A 130 -13.56 -1.72 -4.53
CA SER A 130 -12.16 -2.14 -4.62
C SER A 130 -11.25 -1.39 -3.65
N CYS A 131 -11.64 -0.20 -3.20
CA CYS A 131 -10.83 0.67 -2.35
C CYS A 131 -11.75 1.62 -1.58
N SER A 132 -11.79 1.52 -0.25
CA SER A 132 -12.52 2.46 0.60
C SER A 132 -11.77 2.73 1.89
N LEU A 133 -11.88 3.96 2.37
CA LEU A 133 -11.25 4.43 3.59
C LEU A 133 -12.30 4.66 4.66
N TYR A 134 -11.99 4.31 5.91
CA TYR A 134 -12.92 4.39 7.02
C TYR A 134 -12.30 4.96 8.29
N LYS A 135 -13.19 5.44 9.15
CA LYS A 135 -12.93 5.65 10.57
C LYS A 135 -14.08 5.08 11.41
N ALA A 136 -13.78 4.71 12.65
CA ALA A 136 -14.77 4.33 13.64
C ALA A 136 -15.47 5.57 14.21
N VAL A 137 -16.77 5.43 14.43
CA VAL A 137 -17.67 6.42 15.06
C VAL A 137 -18.58 5.69 16.05
N SER A 138 -19.29 6.42 16.91
CA SER A 138 -20.16 5.82 17.94
C SER A 138 -21.24 4.87 17.38
N SER A 139 -21.70 5.10 16.14
CA SER A 139 -22.68 4.25 15.44
C SER A 139 -22.07 3.08 14.66
N GLY A 140 -20.76 2.85 14.74
CA GLY A 140 -20.04 1.82 13.99
C GLY A 140 -18.84 2.42 13.24
N TYR A 141 -18.99 2.65 11.94
CA TYR A 141 -17.96 3.25 11.09
C TYR A 141 -18.57 4.16 10.02
N GLU A 142 -17.76 5.07 9.49
CA GLU A 142 -18.11 5.90 8.36
C GLU A 142 -17.02 5.85 7.27
N ALA A 143 -17.45 5.92 6.01
CA ALA A 143 -16.54 6.03 4.88
C ALA A 143 -16.05 7.48 4.76
N ILE A 144 -14.75 7.66 4.55
CA ILE A 144 -14.11 8.96 4.38
C ILE A 144 -13.69 9.11 2.92
N PRO A 145 -14.05 10.21 2.24
CA PRO A 145 -13.50 10.49 0.92
C PRO A 145 -12.00 10.81 1.05
N PHE A 146 -11.20 10.31 0.11
CA PHE A 146 -9.79 10.66 0.02
C PHE A 146 -9.44 11.10 -1.40
N ASP A 147 -8.48 12.01 -1.48
CA ASP A 147 -7.90 12.48 -2.74
C ASP A 147 -6.61 11.74 -3.04
N THR A 148 -6.19 11.73 -4.31
CA THR A 148 -4.84 11.31 -4.70
C THR A 148 -3.98 12.55 -4.93
N MET A 149 -2.75 12.52 -4.45
CA MET A 149 -1.78 13.58 -4.65
C MET A 149 -1.43 13.75 -6.13
N LEU A 150 -1.43 15.01 -6.59
CA LEU A 150 -1.05 15.42 -7.95
C LEU A 150 0.15 16.39 -7.97
N ASP A 151 0.93 16.45 -6.88
CA ASP A 151 2.16 17.23 -6.82
C ASP A 151 3.37 16.39 -7.26
N LEU A 152 4.09 16.84 -8.29
CA LEU A 152 5.22 16.09 -8.86
C LEU A 152 6.43 15.99 -7.92
N ASN A 153 6.76 17.07 -7.20
CA ASN A 153 7.92 17.07 -6.31
C ASN A 153 7.69 16.13 -5.13
N GLU A 154 6.49 16.17 -4.58
CA GLU A 154 6.12 15.30 -3.47
C GLU A 154 5.95 13.84 -3.93
N LEU A 155 5.46 13.60 -5.15
CA LEU A 155 5.42 12.27 -5.76
C LEU A 155 6.82 11.67 -5.92
N VAL A 156 7.76 12.44 -6.50
CA VAL A 156 9.15 12.01 -6.66
C VAL A 156 9.79 11.76 -5.29
N SER A 157 9.57 12.66 -4.34
CA SER A 157 10.11 12.53 -2.99
C SER A 157 9.56 11.32 -2.26
N ALA A 158 8.25 11.06 -2.34
CA ALA A 158 7.60 9.87 -1.78
C ALA A 158 8.12 8.59 -2.45
N GLY A 159 8.31 8.61 -3.77
CA GLY A 159 8.90 7.50 -4.52
C GLY A 159 10.33 7.19 -4.09
N LEU A 160 11.19 8.21 -4.01
CA LEU A 160 12.57 8.07 -3.54
C LEU A 160 12.65 7.55 -2.10
N ARG A 161 11.79 8.05 -1.20
CA ARG A 161 11.68 7.54 0.18
C ARG A 161 11.27 6.07 0.20
N SER A 162 10.25 5.69 -0.57
CA SER A 162 9.82 4.29 -0.66
C SER A 162 10.93 3.38 -1.22
N ILE A 163 11.69 3.84 -2.21
CA ILE A 163 12.82 3.08 -2.77
C ILE A 163 13.94 2.94 -1.74
N LYS A 164 14.29 4.02 -1.03
CA LYS A 164 15.27 3.99 0.07
C LYS A 164 14.87 2.94 1.10
N ARG A 165 13.62 2.94 1.56
CA ARG A 165 13.08 1.96 2.52
C ARG A 165 13.17 0.53 2.00
N ALA A 166 12.84 0.31 0.73
CA ALA A 166 12.97 -1.00 0.10
C ALA A 166 14.43 -1.48 0.02
N LEU A 167 15.37 -0.59 -0.33
CA LEU A 167 16.81 -0.89 -0.42
C LEU A 167 17.43 -1.19 0.94
N GLU A 168 17.01 -0.49 1.98
CA GLU A 168 17.45 -0.73 3.36
C GLU A 168 16.86 -2.01 3.97
N GLY A 169 15.99 -2.70 3.21
CA GLY A 169 15.14 -3.76 3.71
C GLY A 169 14.04 -3.14 4.57
N GLU A 170 12.84 -3.00 4.01
CA GLU A 170 11.65 -2.71 4.80
C GLU A 170 11.66 -3.63 6.01
N VAL A 171 11.52 -3.02 7.20
CA VAL A 171 11.62 -3.61 8.54
C VAL A 171 11.56 -5.13 8.48
N LYS A 172 12.70 -5.81 8.66
CA LYS A 172 12.82 -7.27 8.52
C LYS A 172 11.82 -7.99 9.46
N PHE A 173 10.57 -8.16 9.03
CA PHE A 173 9.77 -9.31 9.41
C PHE A 173 10.34 -10.45 8.59
N THR A 174 11.14 -11.27 9.26
CA THR A 174 12.09 -12.20 8.67
C THR A 174 11.47 -13.03 7.55
N LEU A 175 11.73 -12.66 6.30
CA LEU A 175 11.61 -13.59 5.18
C LEU A 175 12.58 -14.75 5.44
N THR A 176 12.06 -15.97 5.43
CA THR A 176 12.89 -17.17 5.45
C THR A 176 13.78 -17.19 4.20
N GLN A 177 14.95 -17.85 4.27
CA GLN A 177 15.91 -17.92 3.16
C GLN A 177 15.27 -18.40 1.84
N LYS A 178 14.29 -19.32 1.94
CA LYS A 178 13.54 -19.85 0.80
C LYS A 178 12.71 -18.77 0.09
N GLU A 179 12.12 -17.85 0.85
CA GLU A 179 11.28 -16.77 0.31
C GLU A 179 12.11 -15.69 -0.39
N LYS A 180 13.36 -15.46 0.05
CA LYS A 180 14.29 -14.53 -0.62
C LYS A 180 14.68 -14.98 -2.02
N VAL A 181 14.89 -16.29 -2.21
CA VAL A 181 15.22 -16.87 -3.53
C VAL A 181 14.04 -16.71 -4.49
N ILE A 182 12.84 -17.08 -4.04
CA ILE A 182 11.60 -16.98 -4.84
C ILE A 182 11.29 -15.52 -5.20
N TYR A 183 11.48 -14.59 -4.26
CA TYR A 183 11.28 -13.16 -4.52
C TYR A 183 12.25 -12.64 -5.60
N LYS A 184 13.53 -13.01 -5.50
CA LYS A 184 14.56 -12.60 -6.47
C LYS A 184 14.27 -13.15 -7.87
N GLU A 185 13.89 -14.43 -7.97
CA GLU A 185 13.52 -15.07 -9.24
C GLU A 185 12.32 -14.38 -9.89
N ARG A 186 11.28 -14.06 -9.11
CA ARG A 186 10.07 -13.42 -9.64
C ARG A 186 10.31 -11.96 -10.06
N ILE A 187 11.19 -11.22 -9.39
CA ILE A 187 11.61 -9.89 -9.88
C ILE A 187 12.35 -10.02 -11.20
N ILE A 188 13.28 -10.97 -11.33
CA ILE A 188 14.04 -11.17 -12.56
C ILE A 188 13.09 -11.48 -13.73
N GLU A 189 12.12 -12.36 -13.52
CA GLU A 189 11.10 -12.72 -14.51
C GLU A 189 10.28 -11.50 -14.95
N LYS A 190 9.72 -10.75 -13.99
CA LYS A 190 8.87 -9.58 -14.27
C LYS A 190 9.65 -8.42 -14.90
N THR A 191 10.91 -8.25 -14.52
CA THR A 191 11.80 -7.25 -15.14
C THR A 191 12.13 -7.65 -16.59
N GLY A 192 12.32 -8.95 -16.84
CA GLY A 192 12.50 -9.49 -18.19
C GLY A 192 11.29 -9.25 -19.08
N GLU A 193 10.07 -9.47 -18.58
CA GLU A 193 8.83 -9.17 -19.31
C GLU A 193 8.70 -7.69 -19.68
N ILE A 194 9.02 -6.78 -18.75
CA ILE A 194 8.98 -5.33 -18.99
C ILE A 194 10.01 -4.92 -20.06
N ILE A 195 11.23 -5.46 -19.99
CA ILE A 195 12.28 -5.20 -21.00
C ILE A 195 11.84 -5.73 -22.37
N ALA A 196 11.26 -6.94 -22.43
CA ALA A 196 10.76 -7.52 -23.67
C ALA A 196 9.63 -6.66 -24.28
N LEU A 197 8.71 -6.17 -23.45
CA LEU A 197 7.64 -5.27 -23.87
C LEU A 197 8.21 -3.96 -24.43
N ALA A 198 9.15 -3.34 -23.72
CA ALA A 198 9.80 -2.10 -24.16
C ALA A 198 10.55 -2.28 -25.49
N LEU A 199 11.27 -3.39 -25.66
CA LEU A 199 11.94 -3.73 -26.93
C LEU A 199 10.93 -3.95 -28.06
N SER A 200 9.80 -4.62 -27.79
CA SER A 200 8.75 -4.85 -28.80
C SER A 200 8.07 -3.55 -29.25
N ILE A 201 7.89 -2.60 -28.34
CA ILE A 201 7.37 -1.26 -28.68
C ILE A 201 8.40 -0.52 -29.53
N TRP A 202 9.68 -0.60 -29.17
CA TRP A 202 10.77 0.04 -29.92
C TRP A 202 10.90 -0.50 -31.34
N THR A 203 10.74 -1.81 -31.56
CA THR A 203 10.79 -2.41 -32.91
C THR A 203 9.62 -1.98 -33.78
N VAL A 204 8.41 -1.86 -33.22
CA VAL A 204 7.23 -1.36 -33.94
C VAL A 204 7.41 0.12 -34.32
N ILE A 205 7.93 0.95 -33.42
CA ILE A 205 8.23 2.36 -33.71
C ILE A 205 9.26 2.47 -34.85
N LEU A 206 10.34 1.69 -34.80
CA LEU A 206 11.35 1.67 -35.88
C LEU A 206 10.74 1.23 -37.21
N ALA A 207 9.91 0.19 -37.23
CA ALA A 207 9.25 -0.29 -38.46
C ALA A 207 8.33 0.78 -39.07
N LEU A 208 7.57 1.50 -38.24
CA LEU A 208 6.72 2.62 -38.68
C LEU A 208 7.55 3.79 -39.23
N LEU A 209 8.68 4.13 -38.60
CA LEU A 209 9.58 5.16 -39.09
C LEU A 209 10.20 4.80 -40.44
N PHE A 210 10.60 3.54 -40.64
CA PHE A 210 11.09 3.07 -41.95
C PHE A 210 10.01 3.11 -43.03
N TRP A 211 8.77 2.76 -42.71
CA TRP A 211 7.65 2.81 -43.66
C TRP A 211 7.28 4.24 -44.08
N VAL A 212 7.36 5.21 -43.17
CA VAL A 212 7.10 6.63 -43.46
C VAL A 212 8.23 7.28 -44.29
N LEU A 213 9.44 6.74 -44.19
CA LEU A 213 10.63 7.26 -44.89
C LEU A 213 10.93 6.54 -46.22
N SER A 214 10.14 5.54 -46.60
CA SER A 214 10.24 4.79 -47.87
C SER A 214 9.17 5.25 -48.86
#